data_AF-A0A2S7KA79-F1
#
_entry.id   AF-A0A2S7KA79-F1
#
_cell.length_a   1.000
_cell.length_b   1.000
_cell.length_c   1.000
_cell.angle_alpha   90.00
_cell.angle_beta   90.00
_cell.angle_gamma   90.00
#
_symmetry.space_group_name_H-M   'P 1'
#
loop_
_entity.id
_entity.type
_entity.pdbx_description
1 polymer ?
#
loop_
_entity_poly.entity_id
_entity_poly.type
_entity_poly.pdbx_seq_one_letter_code
_entity_poly.pdbx_strand_id
1 'polypeptide(L)'
;MIVRILIAGCLACLPLAAAAQDLETYQQRQKDLTALSGLFGELHHIRRTCEPRYEGDVWRERMKKLIELEEPQNSEREAMVQEFNKGYRGARRRFPSCDRRARHYAAGRAAQGDAIIARLSEALRETGEETFEPSPYVIAPPPGQPQD
;
A
#
# COMPACT_ATOMS: atom_id res chain seq x y z
N MET A 1 -5.67 -15.92 67.46
CA MET A 1 -5.60 -16.59 66.14
C MET A 1 -6.15 -15.62 65.10
N ILE A 2 -5.37 -14.65 64.61
CA ILE A 2 -4.48 -14.70 63.42
C ILE A 2 -5.14 -15.39 62.21
N VAL A 3 -5.55 -14.61 61.20
CA VAL A 3 -5.07 -14.75 59.80
C VAL A 3 -5.09 -13.36 59.14
N ARG A 4 -3.89 -12.79 58.94
CA ARG A 4 -3.64 -11.72 57.96
C ARG A 4 -3.60 -12.39 56.58
N ILE A 5 -4.61 -12.18 55.74
CA ILE A 5 -4.52 -12.57 54.33
C ILE A 5 -3.83 -11.44 53.59
N LEU A 6 -2.52 -11.58 53.43
CA LEU A 6 -1.76 -10.88 52.40
C LEU A 6 -2.22 -11.44 51.05
N ILE A 7 -3.05 -10.69 50.32
CA ILE A 7 -3.18 -10.90 48.87
C ILE A 7 -1.96 -10.25 48.24
N ALA A 8 -0.85 -10.98 48.31
CA ALA A 8 0.32 -10.77 47.48
C ALA A 8 0.14 -11.57 46.18
N GLY A 9 0.38 -10.92 45.06
CA GLY A 9 0.78 -11.61 43.84
C GLY A 9 -0.35 -11.88 42.84
N CYS A 10 -0.61 -10.89 41.99
CA CYS A 10 -0.83 -11.18 40.57
C CYS A 10 -0.35 -10.00 39.71
N LEU A 11 0.89 -9.56 39.95
CA LEU A 11 1.60 -8.60 39.09
C LEU A 11 2.53 -9.39 38.15
N ALA A 12 1.95 -10.22 37.29
CA ALA A 12 2.69 -10.96 36.27
C ALA A 12 1.78 -11.34 35.08
N CYS A 13 1.10 -10.35 34.51
CA CYS A 13 0.56 -10.43 33.16
C CYS A 13 1.12 -9.23 32.42
N LEU A 14 1.80 -9.43 31.27
CA LEU A 14 2.00 -8.49 30.14
C LEU A 14 3.36 -8.69 29.41
N PRO A 15 3.61 -9.85 28.77
CA PRO A 15 4.40 -9.79 27.53
C PRO A 15 3.67 -10.36 26.31
N LEU A 16 2.53 -11.04 26.48
CA LEU A 16 1.82 -11.70 25.37
C LEU A 16 1.07 -10.71 24.45
N ALA A 17 0.64 -9.55 24.98
CA ALA A 17 -0.12 -8.57 24.21
C ALA A 17 0.69 -7.90 23.08
N ALA A 18 1.98 -7.60 23.33
CA ALA A 18 2.83 -6.91 22.37
C ALA A 18 3.11 -7.75 21.10
N ALA A 19 3.49 -9.03 21.26
CA ALA A 19 3.80 -9.91 20.12
C ALA A 19 2.57 -10.20 19.23
N ALA A 20 1.35 -10.17 19.80
CA ALA A 20 0.12 -10.35 19.03
C ALA A 20 -0.19 -9.14 18.13
N GLN A 21 0.08 -7.92 18.61
CA GLN A 21 -0.15 -6.68 17.86
C GLN A 21 0.78 -6.56 16.65
N ASP A 22 2.05 -6.96 16.80
CA ASP A 22 3.03 -6.94 15.72
C ASP A 22 2.65 -7.89 14.58
N LEU A 23 2.19 -9.10 14.91
CA LEU A 23 1.75 -10.08 13.93
C LEU A 23 0.50 -9.61 13.17
N GLU A 24 -0.48 -9.04 13.88
CA GLU A 24 -1.70 -8.51 13.25
C GLU A 24 -1.37 -7.37 12.28
N THR A 25 -0.51 -6.44 12.70
CA THR A 25 -0.04 -5.33 11.88
C THR A 25 0.67 -5.82 10.62
N TYR A 26 1.56 -6.81 10.77
CA TYR A 26 2.24 -7.45 9.65
C TYR A 26 1.24 -8.08 8.66
N GLN A 27 0.31 -8.89 9.17
CA GLN A 27 -0.69 -9.56 8.33
C GLN A 27 -1.58 -8.55 7.60
N GLN A 28 -1.96 -7.45 8.25
CA GLN A 28 -2.74 -6.40 7.62
C GLN A 28 -1.97 -5.70 6.50
N ARG A 29 -0.68 -5.40 6.71
CA ARG A 29 0.21 -4.88 5.66
C ARG A 29 0.28 -5.83 4.47
N GLN A 30 0.47 -7.14 4.69
CA GLN A 30 0.54 -8.13 3.60
C GLN A 30 -0.78 -8.22 2.81
N LYS A 31 -1.93 -8.10 3.49
CA LYS A 31 -3.25 -8.03 2.84
C LYS A 31 -3.37 -6.79 1.95
N ASP A 32 -2.94 -5.63 2.45
CA ASP A 32 -2.97 -4.37 1.72
C ASP A 32 -2.05 -4.39 0.49
N LEU A 33 -0.83 -4.94 0.61
CA LEU A 33 0.09 -5.13 -0.52
C LEU A 33 -0.50 -6.06 -1.59
N THR A 34 -1.10 -7.17 -1.18
CA THR A 34 -1.76 -8.12 -2.10
C THR A 34 -2.95 -7.47 -2.81
N ALA A 35 -3.78 -6.71 -2.07
CA ALA A 35 -4.91 -5.99 -2.63
C ALA A 35 -4.50 -4.91 -3.64
N LEU A 36 -3.45 -4.13 -3.32
CA LEU A 36 -2.86 -3.13 -4.22
C LEU A 36 -2.31 -3.77 -5.49
N SER A 37 -1.69 -4.95 -5.37
CA SER A 37 -1.19 -5.72 -6.51
C SER A 37 -2.30 -6.11 -7.47
N GLY A 38 -3.45 -6.60 -6.95
CA GLY A 38 -4.65 -6.88 -7.74
C GLY A 38 -5.17 -5.66 -8.49
N LEU A 39 -5.25 -4.52 -7.80
CA LEU A 39 -5.64 -3.23 -8.36
C LEU A 39 -4.74 -2.81 -9.53
N PHE A 40 -3.42 -2.93 -9.38
CA PHE A 40 -2.47 -2.65 -10.44
C PHE A 40 -2.68 -3.56 -11.66
N GLY A 41 -3.01 -4.83 -11.44
CA GLY A 41 -3.34 -5.76 -12.53
C GLY A 41 -4.55 -5.31 -13.33
N GLU A 42 -5.62 -4.92 -12.65
CA GLU A 42 -6.84 -4.42 -13.28
C GLU A 42 -6.59 -3.12 -14.06
N LEU A 43 -5.88 -2.18 -13.44
CA LEU A 43 -5.52 -0.89 -14.03
C LEU A 43 -4.62 -1.08 -15.25
N HIS A 44 -3.65 -1.99 -15.18
CA HIS A 44 -2.78 -2.32 -16.31
C HIS A 44 -3.60 -2.71 -17.53
N HIS A 45 -4.56 -3.63 -17.41
CA HIS A 45 -5.40 -4.04 -18.55
C HIS A 45 -6.20 -2.85 -19.12
N ILE A 46 -6.90 -2.11 -18.26
CA ILE A 46 -7.81 -1.07 -18.74
C ILE A 46 -7.04 0.08 -19.37
N ARG A 47 -5.93 0.51 -18.76
CA ARG A 47 -5.12 1.62 -19.25
C ARG A 47 -4.38 1.26 -20.54
N ARG A 48 -3.90 0.01 -20.69
CA ARG A 48 -3.44 -0.50 -21.99
C ARG A 48 -4.50 -0.40 -23.08
N THR A 49 -5.76 -0.69 -22.72
CA THR A 49 -6.87 -0.73 -23.68
C THR A 49 -7.37 0.68 -24.03
N CYS A 50 -7.38 1.60 -23.06
CA CYS A 50 -7.94 2.93 -23.20
C CYS A 50 -6.93 4.03 -23.56
N GLU A 51 -5.66 3.86 -23.19
CA GLU A 51 -4.58 4.85 -23.29
C GLU A 51 -3.24 4.18 -23.68
N PRO A 52 -3.19 3.34 -24.74
CA PRO A 52 -2.04 2.48 -25.05
C PRO A 52 -0.72 3.21 -25.27
N ARG A 53 -0.75 4.48 -25.68
CA ARG A 53 0.45 5.29 -25.99
C ARG A 53 1.14 5.86 -24.76
N TYR A 54 0.43 5.98 -23.63
CA TYR A 54 0.92 6.70 -22.44
C TYR A 54 1.05 5.78 -21.23
N GLU A 55 0.13 4.83 -21.06
CA GLU A 55 -0.03 4.10 -19.81
C GLU A 55 0.11 2.58 -19.97
N GLY A 56 0.53 2.12 -21.16
CA GLY A 56 0.62 0.71 -21.52
C GLY A 56 1.43 -0.12 -20.52
N ASP A 57 2.62 0.34 -20.16
CA ASP A 57 3.54 -0.40 -19.29
C ASP A 57 3.68 0.19 -17.89
N VAL A 58 3.19 1.41 -17.66
CA VAL A 58 3.30 2.14 -16.38
C VAL A 58 2.89 1.30 -15.17
N TRP A 59 1.75 0.62 -15.26
CA TRP A 59 1.20 -0.16 -14.14
C TRP A 59 1.98 -1.44 -13.85
N ARG A 60 2.61 -2.03 -14.88
CA ARG A 60 3.51 -3.17 -14.70
C ARG A 60 4.79 -2.72 -14.01
N GLU A 61 5.34 -1.57 -14.40
CA GLU A 61 6.52 -1.01 -13.75
C GLU A 61 6.24 -0.60 -12.30
N ARG A 62 5.06 -0.04 -12.01
CA ARG A 62 4.61 0.22 -10.63
C ARG A 62 4.54 -1.06 -9.80
N MET A 63 4.02 -2.15 -10.37
CA MET A 63 3.99 -3.46 -9.69
C MET A 63 5.41 -3.98 -9.39
N LYS A 64 6.35 -3.85 -10.35
CA LYS A 64 7.75 -4.22 -10.11
C LYS A 64 8.38 -3.37 -9.00
N LYS A 65 8.16 -2.05 -9.05
CA LYS A 65 8.70 -1.13 -8.05
C LYS A 65 8.12 -1.38 -6.66
N LEU A 66 6.84 -1.72 -6.55
CA LEU A 66 6.22 -2.13 -5.30
C LEU A 66 6.94 -3.35 -4.70
N ILE A 67 7.15 -4.39 -5.50
CA ILE A 67 7.85 -5.60 -5.02
C ILE A 67 9.32 -5.29 -4.65
N GLU A 68 9.98 -4.42 -5.40
CA GLU A 68 11.36 -4.00 -5.12
C GLU A 68 11.45 -3.26 -3.79
N LEU A 69 10.53 -2.33 -3.50
CA LEU A 69 10.55 -1.52 -2.29
C LEU A 69 10.17 -2.32 -1.04
N GLU A 70 9.22 -3.25 -1.15
CA GLU A 70 8.71 -4.00 0.00
C GLU A 70 9.56 -5.24 0.35
N GLU A 71 10.46 -5.65 -0.57
CA GLU A 71 11.32 -6.84 -0.43
C GLU A 71 10.61 -8.06 0.21
N PRO A 72 9.42 -8.46 -0.29
CA PRO A 72 8.58 -9.45 0.39
C PRO A 72 9.21 -10.84 0.37
N GLN A 73 8.83 -11.68 1.35
CA GLN A 73 9.22 -13.09 1.36
C GLN A 73 8.70 -13.79 0.09
N ASN A 74 9.32 -14.90 -0.29
CA ASN A 74 9.02 -15.57 -1.56
C ASN A 74 7.52 -15.91 -1.73
N SER A 75 6.86 -16.40 -0.68
CA SER A 75 5.43 -16.72 -0.71
C SER A 75 4.54 -15.48 -0.84
N GLU A 76 4.95 -14.36 -0.26
CA GLU A 76 4.22 -13.09 -0.30
C GLU A 76 4.37 -12.43 -1.67
N ARG A 77 5.60 -12.43 -2.21
CA ARG A 77 5.89 -12.05 -3.58
C ARG A 77 5.00 -12.85 -4.55
N GLU A 78 4.91 -14.16 -4.34
CA GLU A 78 4.07 -15.02 -5.17
C GLU A 78 2.59 -14.62 -5.07
N ALA A 79 2.06 -14.42 -3.86
CA ALA A 79 0.69 -13.97 -3.66
C ALA A 79 0.39 -12.63 -4.35
N MET A 80 1.28 -11.64 -4.23
CA MET A 80 1.19 -10.35 -4.91
C MET A 80 1.15 -10.51 -6.44
N VAL A 81 2.06 -11.31 -7.01
CA VAL A 81 2.10 -11.57 -8.47
C VAL A 81 0.87 -12.34 -8.94
N GLN A 82 0.41 -13.33 -8.17
CA GLN A 82 -0.81 -14.07 -8.48
C GLN A 82 -2.03 -13.14 -8.50
N GLU A 83 -2.18 -12.25 -7.51
CA GLU A 83 -3.32 -11.34 -7.43
C GLU A 83 -3.27 -10.28 -8.54
N PHE A 84 -2.09 -9.74 -8.88
CA PHE A 84 -1.92 -8.89 -10.07
C PHE A 84 -2.42 -9.59 -11.34
N ASN A 85 -1.98 -10.82 -11.57
CA ASN A 85 -2.37 -11.58 -12.75
C ASN A 85 -3.87 -11.90 -12.78
N LYS A 86 -4.46 -12.18 -11.62
CA LYS A 86 -5.90 -12.40 -11.47
C LYS A 86 -6.70 -11.13 -11.76
N GLY A 87 -6.29 -9.99 -11.22
CA GLY A 87 -6.86 -8.67 -11.49
C GLY A 87 -6.82 -8.34 -12.98
N TYR A 88 -5.66 -8.51 -13.62
CA TYR A 88 -5.49 -8.32 -15.06
C TYR A 88 -6.44 -9.18 -15.89
N ARG A 89 -6.48 -10.49 -15.62
CA ARG A 89 -7.38 -11.42 -16.34
C ARG A 89 -8.85 -11.10 -16.11
N GLY A 90 -9.21 -10.69 -14.89
CA GLY A 90 -10.57 -10.30 -14.53
C GLY A 90 -11.02 -9.05 -15.28
N ALA A 91 -10.21 -7.99 -15.26
CA ALA A 91 -10.46 -6.76 -16.02
C ALA A 91 -10.52 -7.04 -17.53
N ARG A 92 -9.64 -7.90 -18.06
CA ARG A 92 -9.65 -8.28 -19.47
C ARG A 92 -10.93 -8.94 -19.93
N ARG A 93 -11.49 -9.85 -19.13
CA ARG A 93 -12.78 -10.47 -19.43
C ARG A 93 -13.94 -9.47 -19.37
N ARG A 94 -13.90 -8.52 -18.43
CA ARG A 94 -14.97 -7.54 -18.20
C ARG A 94 -14.95 -6.38 -19.20
N PHE A 95 -13.77 -5.93 -19.60
CA PHE A 95 -13.54 -4.75 -20.42
C PHE A 95 -12.61 -5.08 -21.60
N PRO A 96 -13.06 -5.88 -22.59
CA PRO A 96 -12.23 -6.25 -23.73
C PRO A 96 -11.90 -5.07 -24.65
N SER A 97 -12.69 -3.99 -24.61
CA SER A 97 -12.48 -2.75 -25.35
C SER A 97 -12.64 -1.54 -24.44
N CYS A 98 -12.14 -0.39 -24.88
CA CYS A 98 -12.31 0.84 -24.12
C CYS A 98 -13.72 1.42 -24.33
N ASP A 99 -14.49 1.54 -23.25
CA ASP A 99 -15.76 2.24 -23.20
C ASP A 99 -15.83 3.17 -21.97
N ARG A 100 -16.93 3.91 -21.82
CA ARG A 100 -17.13 4.82 -20.67
C ARG A 100 -17.12 4.06 -19.33
N ARG A 101 -17.63 2.82 -19.29
CA ARG A 101 -17.67 2.02 -18.05
C ARG A 101 -16.27 1.57 -17.66
N ALA A 102 -15.42 1.19 -18.61
CA ALA A 102 -14.03 0.83 -18.37
C ALA A 102 -13.26 2.01 -17.76
N ARG A 103 -13.41 3.22 -18.31
CA ARG A 103 -12.77 4.43 -17.77
C ARG A 103 -13.26 4.76 -16.36
N HIS A 104 -14.57 4.72 -16.14
CA HIS A 104 -15.15 4.95 -14.81
C HIS A 104 -14.68 3.91 -13.78
N TYR A 105 -14.63 2.63 -14.19
CA TYR A 105 -14.12 1.56 -13.35
C TYR A 105 -12.65 1.82 -12.97
N ALA A 106 -11.80 2.15 -13.94
CA ALA A 106 -10.40 2.47 -13.68
C ALA A 106 -10.23 3.66 -12.73
N ALA A 107 -11.05 4.71 -12.85
CA ALA A 107 -11.04 5.82 -11.91
C ALA A 107 -11.37 5.37 -10.48
N GLY A 108 -12.40 4.54 -10.32
CA GLY A 108 -12.75 3.96 -9.01
C GLY A 108 -11.67 3.03 -8.43
N ARG A 109 -11.00 2.24 -9.28
CA ARG A 109 -9.86 1.41 -8.85
C ARG A 109 -8.67 2.28 -8.42
N ALA A 110 -8.36 3.36 -9.14
CA ALA A 110 -7.31 4.29 -8.74
C ALA A 110 -7.60 4.89 -7.35
N ALA A 111 -8.82 5.39 -7.12
CA ALA A 111 -9.22 5.93 -5.82
C ALA A 111 -9.16 4.87 -4.69
N GLN A 112 -9.50 3.62 -4.96
CA GLN A 112 -9.31 2.55 -3.98
C GLN A 112 -7.83 2.28 -3.70
N GLY A 113 -6.98 2.35 -4.73
CA GLY A 113 -5.53 2.24 -4.57
C GLY A 113 -4.96 3.32 -3.66
N ASP A 114 -5.39 4.58 -3.84
CA ASP A 114 -4.97 5.70 -2.99
C ASP A 114 -5.29 5.45 -1.52
N ALA A 115 -6.48 4.90 -1.22
CA ALA A 115 -6.87 4.54 0.14
C ALA A 115 -6.02 3.41 0.76
N ILE A 116 -5.51 2.48 -0.05
CA ILE A 116 -4.60 1.42 0.42
C ILE A 116 -3.20 2.00 0.66
N ILE A 117 -2.70 2.82 -0.26
CA ILE A 117 -1.41 3.48 -0.15
C ILE A 117 -1.36 4.32 1.13
N ALA A 118 -2.42 5.10 1.41
CA ALA A 118 -2.52 5.88 2.64
C ALA A 118 -2.31 5.02 3.90
N ARG A 119 -2.93 3.83 3.98
CA ARG A 119 -2.73 2.91 5.11
C ARG A 119 -1.31 2.34 5.18
N LEU A 120 -0.73 1.96 4.04
CA LEU A 120 0.62 1.43 3.98
C LEU A 120 1.68 2.45 4.44
N SER A 121 1.42 3.74 4.20
CA SER A 121 2.29 4.86 4.54
C SER A 121 2.05 5.47 5.92
N GLU A 122 1.02 5.06 6.66
CA GLU A 122 0.69 5.67 7.96
C GLU A 122 1.86 5.57 8.95
N ALA A 123 2.49 4.40 9.04
CA ALA A 123 3.66 4.18 9.90
C ALA A 123 4.85 5.10 9.56
N LEU A 124 4.96 5.55 8.32
CA LEU A 124 6.02 6.49 7.90
C LEU A 124 5.68 7.94 8.30
N ARG A 125 4.40 8.30 8.40
CA ARG A 125 3.98 9.65 8.82
C ARG A 125 4.38 9.93 10.26
N GLU A 126 4.24 8.94 11.15
CA GLU A 126 4.60 9.06 12.56
C GLU A 126 6.11 9.24 12.76
N THR A 127 6.94 8.59 11.93
CA THR A 127 8.40 8.74 11.97
C THR A 127 8.91 10.07 11.39
N GLY A 128 8.09 10.78 10.62
CA GLY A 128 8.46 12.01 9.90
C GLY A 128 8.28 13.31 10.70
N GLU A 129 7.75 13.25 11.92
CA GLU A 129 7.62 14.42 12.81
C GLU A 129 8.90 14.73 13.61
N GLU A 130 9.91 13.84 13.62
CA GLU A 130 11.25 14.17 14.13
C GLU A 130 12.10 14.80 13.03
N THR A 131 12.15 16.14 13.02
CA THR A 131 13.00 17.02 12.20
C THR A 131 12.78 16.93 10.68
N PHE A 132 11.82 17.71 10.19
CA PHE A 132 11.85 18.18 8.80
C PHE A 132 13.03 19.15 8.63
N GLU A 133 14.25 18.61 8.49
CA GLU A 133 15.35 19.34 7.87
C GLU A 133 15.00 19.50 6.39
N PRO A 134 14.91 20.73 5.86
CA PRO A 134 14.59 20.93 4.46
C PRO A 134 15.61 20.20 3.58
N SER A 135 15.13 19.41 2.63
CA SER A 135 16.00 18.69 1.70
C SER A 135 16.97 19.68 1.04
N PRO A 136 18.29 19.38 1.02
CA PRO A 136 19.27 20.26 0.38
C PRO A 136 19.07 20.35 -1.15
N TYR A 137 18.13 19.59 -1.70
CA TYR A 137 17.74 19.61 -3.11
C TYR A 137 16.47 20.43 -3.40
N VAL A 138 15.91 21.15 -2.41
CA VAL A 138 14.89 22.16 -2.72
C VAL A 138 15.58 23.30 -3.46
N ILE A 139 15.38 23.34 -4.79
CA ILE A 139 15.80 24.47 -5.61
C ILE A 139 14.90 25.64 -5.20
N ALA A 140 15.43 26.52 -4.34
CA ALA A 140 14.78 27.81 -4.11
C ALA A 140 14.63 28.52 -5.47
N PRO A 141 13.46 29.12 -5.77
CA PRO A 141 13.35 29.95 -6.95
C PRO A 141 14.43 31.05 -6.88
N PRO A 142 15.08 31.40 -8.02
CA PRO A 142 16.09 32.44 -8.02
C PRO A 142 15.49 33.74 -7.46
N PRO A 143 16.25 34.51 -6.66
CA PRO A 143 15.73 35.74 -6.05
C PRO A 143 15.24 36.69 -7.15
N GLY A 144 13.97 37.07 -7.09
CA GLY A 144 13.35 38.03 -8.00
C GLY A 144 12.25 37.50 -8.93
N GLN A 145 11.82 36.24 -8.81
CA GLN A 145 10.62 35.79 -9.51
C GLN A 145 9.36 35.96 -8.64
N PRO A 146 8.29 36.61 -9.14
CA PRO A 146 6.99 36.62 -8.48
C PRO A 146 6.48 35.20 -8.29
N GLN A 147 5.90 34.94 -7.12
CA GLN A 147 5.08 33.77 -6.89
C GLN A 147 3.66 34.16 -7.29
N ASP A 148 3.18 33.63 -8.42
CA ASP A 148 1.79 33.80 -8.86
C ASP A 148 0.81 33.10 -7.91
#